data_AF-A0A1X7UB48-F1
#
_entry.id   AF-A0A1X7UB48-F1
#
_cell.length_a   1.000
_cell.length_b   1.000
_cell.length_c   1.000
_cell.angle_alpha   90.00
_cell.angle_beta   90.00
_cell.angle_gamma   90.00
#
_symmetry.space_group_name_H-M   'P 1'
#
loop_
_entity.id
_entity.type
_entity.pdbx_description
1 polymer ?
#
loop_
_entity_poly.entity_id
_entity_poly.type
_entity_poly.pdbx_seq_one_letter_code
_entity_poly.pdbx_strand_id
1 'polypeptide(L)'
;KWSNPSIIGQCIPPASHFIVEKINNTRAVLFGGQMNVYEAIATIYILEISIGSVFWQCIKKPEAIDQWPVGRALHAGAIIITGSDCPMLVISGGLDKTNDILDDCWIFNITQHSWIKLDVPHSVSKRDGHSLSVFIMSPHCVWIITAGGYVDKSGTFVTDPNIVMLTEL
;
A
#
# COMPACT_ATOMS: atom_id res chain seq x y z
N LYS A 1 0.89 -6.91 -29.81
CA LYS A 1 2.26 -6.36 -29.92
C LYS A 1 2.54 -5.59 -28.64
N TRP A 2 3.66 -5.85 -27.97
CA TRP A 2 4.07 -5.12 -26.76
C TRP A 2 4.93 -3.90 -27.13
N SER A 3 4.85 -2.84 -26.34
CA SER A 3 5.64 -1.61 -26.51
C SER A 3 6.13 -1.10 -25.15
N ASN A 4 7.29 -0.47 -25.14
CA ASN A 4 7.87 0.13 -23.94
C ASN A 4 7.59 1.63 -23.94
N PRO A 5 6.74 2.16 -23.03
CA PRO A 5 6.56 3.60 -22.89
C PRO A 5 7.83 4.24 -22.31
N SER A 6 8.03 5.53 -22.60
CA SER A 6 9.12 6.31 -22.02
C SER A 6 8.92 6.55 -20.53
N ILE A 7 9.97 6.37 -19.74
CA ILE A 7 9.96 6.64 -18.29
C ILE A 7 10.53 8.04 -18.06
N ILE A 8 9.82 8.87 -17.30
CA ILE A 8 10.18 10.26 -17.02
C ILE A 8 10.10 10.49 -15.51
N GLY A 9 10.95 11.36 -14.96
CA GLY A 9 10.89 11.76 -13.55
C GLY A 9 11.72 10.88 -12.61
N GLN A 10 11.32 10.82 -11.35
CA GLN A 10 12.04 10.14 -10.27
C GLN A 10 11.46 8.74 -10.06
N CYS A 11 11.93 7.77 -10.85
CA CYS A 11 11.46 6.40 -10.78
C CYS A 11 11.93 5.67 -9.51
N ILE A 12 11.23 4.58 -9.18
CA ILE A 12 11.64 3.66 -8.12
C ILE A 12 13.01 3.02 -8.45
N PRO A 13 13.90 2.82 -7.47
CA PRO A 13 15.08 1.96 -7.65
C PRO A 13 14.68 0.50 -7.93
N PRO A 14 15.63 -0.36 -8.36
CA PRO A 14 15.38 -1.80 -8.44
C PRO A 14 14.86 -2.35 -7.10
N ALA A 15 13.67 -2.93 -7.11
CA ALA A 15 13.01 -3.43 -5.90
C ALA A 15 12.06 -4.59 -6.24
N SER A 16 11.65 -5.34 -5.21
CA SER A 16 10.59 -6.35 -5.29
C SER A 16 9.60 -6.18 -4.12
N HIS A 17 8.48 -6.91 -4.18
CA HIS A 17 7.49 -7.00 -3.08
C HIS A 17 6.87 -5.66 -2.65
N PHE A 18 6.78 -4.70 -3.58
CA PHE A 18 5.98 -3.48 -3.48
C PHE A 18 4.56 -3.71 -4.00
N ILE A 19 3.65 -2.76 -3.73
CA ILE A 19 2.31 -2.72 -4.32
C ILE A 19 2.21 -1.58 -5.33
N VAL A 20 1.43 -1.78 -6.38
CA VAL A 20 1.07 -0.74 -7.36
C VAL A 20 -0.44 -0.80 -7.57
N GLU A 21 -1.11 0.30 -7.24
CA GLU A 21 -2.57 0.38 -7.32
C GLU A 21 -3.01 1.44 -8.31
N LYS A 22 -4.03 1.09 -9.12
CA LYS A 22 -4.64 2.01 -10.07
C LYS A 22 -5.54 2.99 -9.32
N ILE A 23 -5.29 4.28 -9.50
CA ILE A 23 -6.18 5.35 -9.00
C ILE A 23 -7.28 5.60 -10.02
N ASN A 24 -6.90 5.81 -11.28
CA ASN A 24 -7.83 6.00 -12.40
C ASN A 24 -7.12 5.65 -13.72
N ASN A 25 -7.69 6.02 -14.87
CA ASN A 25 -7.13 5.64 -16.18
C ASN A 25 -5.77 6.27 -16.50
N THR A 26 -5.40 7.36 -15.83
CA THR A 26 -4.16 8.10 -16.08
C THR A 26 -3.27 8.21 -14.86
N ARG A 27 -3.66 7.64 -13.71
CA ARG A 27 -2.91 7.72 -12.47
C ARG A 27 -2.85 6.40 -11.71
N ALA A 28 -1.70 6.15 -11.08
CA ALA A 28 -1.47 5.05 -10.16
C ALA A 28 -0.60 5.50 -8.98
N VAL A 29 -0.58 4.71 -7.92
CA VAL A 29 0.33 4.90 -6.77
C VAL A 29 1.11 3.61 -6.52
N LEU A 30 2.38 3.76 -6.17
CA LEU A 30 3.24 2.68 -5.72
C LEU A 30 3.70 2.99 -4.28
N PHE A 31 3.72 1.96 -3.45
CA PHE A 31 4.31 2.04 -2.11
C PHE A 31 5.09 0.79 -1.75
N GLY A 32 6.13 0.98 -0.94
CA GLY A 32 6.90 -0.08 -0.33
C GLY A 32 7.86 -0.79 -1.27
N GLY A 33 8.14 -2.04 -0.92
CA GLY A 33 9.12 -2.89 -1.57
C GLY A 33 10.46 -2.93 -0.85
N GLN A 34 11.33 -3.79 -1.36
CA GLN A 34 12.65 -4.04 -0.81
C GLN A 34 13.68 -3.96 -1.91
N MET A 35 14.72 -3.16 -1.71
CA MET A 35 15.85 -3.03 -2.65
C MET A 35 16.88 -4.14 -2.44
N ASN A 36 17.13 -4.47 -1.18
CA ASN A 36 18.00 -5.55 -0.73
C ASN A 36 17.59 -5.98 0.68
N VAL A 37 18.22 -7.03 1.23
CA VAL A 37 17.87 -7.61 2.54
C VAL A 37 17.84 -6.58 3.68
N TYR A 38 18.55 -5.45 3.56
CA TYR A 38 18.69 -4.44 4.61
C TYR A 38 17.87 -3.16 4.39
N GLU A 39 17.20 -3.02 3.23
CA GLU A 39 16.61 -1.74 2.82
C GLU A 39 15.19 -1.93 2.29
N ALA A 40 14.22 -1.65 3.17
CA ALA A 40 12.81 -1.53 2.83
C ALA A 40 12.46 -0.09 2.48
N ILE A 41 11.64 0.10 1.45
CA ILE A 41 11.28 1.40 0.90
C ILE A 41 10.07 1.95 1.65
N ALA A 42 10.16 3.19 2.15
CA ALA A 42 9.05 3.91 2.79
C ALA A 42 8.51 5.05 1.90
N THR A 43 8.98 5.12 0.66
CA THR A 43 8.71 6.20 -0.28
C THR A 43 7.46 5.88 -1.09
N ILE A 44 6.65 6.91 -1.34
CA ILE A 44 5.46 6.82 -2.20
C ILE A 44 5.85 7.33 -3.59
N TYR A 45 5.37 6.67 -4.62
CA TYR A 45 5.47 7.16 -5.99
C TYR A 45 4.09 7.35 -6.58
N ILE A 46 3.82 8.55 -7.11
CA ILE A 46 2.63 8.83 -7.91
C ILE A 46 3.02 8.78 -9.37
N LEU A 47 2.26 8.00 -10.14
CA LEU A 47 2.49 7.80 -11.55
C LEU A 47 1.42 8.55 -12.34
N GLU A 48 1.84 9.28 -13.37
CA GLU A 48 0.98 9.85 -14.40
C GLU A 48 1.24 9.14 -15.73
N ILE A 49 0.19 8.55 -16.30
CA ILE A 49 0.26 7.61 -17.41
C ILE A 49 -0.36 8.24 -18.66
N SER A 50 0.37 8.17 -19.76
CA SER A 50 -0.10 8.49 -21.11
C SER A 50 0.15 7.31 -22.06
N ILE A 51 -0.33 7.41 -23.31
CA ILE A 51 -0.17 6.34 -24.31
C ILE A 51 1.31 5.99 -24.56
N GLY A 52 2.22 6.97 -24.47
CA GLY A 52 3.62 6.82 -24.81
C GLY A 52 4.60 6.98 -23.66
N SER A 53 4.15 7.42 -22.48
CA SER A 53 5.03 7.73 -21.35
C SER A 53 4.39 7.48 -19.99
N VAL A 54 5.24 7.29 -18.99
CA VAL A 54 4.87 7.27 -17.58
C VAL A 54 5.79 8.24 -16.83
N PHE A 55 5.21 9.27 -16.23
CA PHE A 55 5.91 10.20 -15.36
C PHE A 55 5.82 9.72 -13.92
N TRP A 56 6.97 9.69 -13.23
CA TRP A 56 7.11 9.26 -11.85
C TRP A 56 7.42 10.44 -10.95
N GLN A 57 6.56 10.66 -9.95
CA GLN A 57 6.76 11.64 -8.89
C GLN A 57 7.08 10.92 -7.59
N CYS A 58 8.25 11.19 -7.01
CA CYS A 58 8.65 10.67 -5.71
C CYS A 58 8.15 11.60 -4.60
N ILE A 59 7.41 11.05 -3.65
CA ILE A 59 6.94 11.74 -2.45
C ILE A 59 7.72 11.17 -1.26
N LYS A 60 8.61 12.00 -0.71
CA LYS A 60 9.41 11.67 0.46
C LYS A 60 8.67 12.05 1.75
N LYS A 61 8.99 11.35 2.84
CA LYS A 61 8.57 11.73 4.19
C LYS A 61 9.00 13.18 4.49
N PRO A 62 8.07 14.09 4.84
CA PRO A 62 8.43 15.42 5.30
C PRO A 62 9.17 15.37 6.64
N GLU A 63 10.19 16.22 6.83
CA GLU A 63 11.02 16.21 8.05
C GLU A 63 10.22 16.48 9.34
N ALA A 64 9.16 17.28 9.25
CA ALA A 64 8.36 17.72 10.39
C ALA A 64 7.19 16.79 10.76
N ILE A 65 7.03 15.64 10.08
CA ILE A 65 5.89 14.72 10.29
C ILE A 65 6.39 13.42 10.93
N ASP A 66 5.94 13.14 12.14
CA ASP A 66 6.25 11.88 12.83
C ASP A 66 5.37 10.71 12.36
N GLN A 67 4.16 11.02 11.86
CA GLN A 67 3.19 10.01 11.41
C GLN A 67 3.51 9.55 9.98
N TRP A 68 4.36 8.54 9.85
CA TRP A 68 4.73 7.92 8.58
C TRP A 68 4.99 6.41 8.77
N PRO A 69 4.43 5.54 7.91
CA PRO A 69 4.68 4.11 8.02
C PRO A 69 6.16 3.79 7.78
N VAL A 70 6.70 2.83 8.52
CA VAL A 70 8.04 2.31 8.23
C VAL A 70 8.08 1.67 6.84
N GLY A 71 9.28 1.64 6.24
CA GLY A 71 9.49 0.96 4.97
C GLY A 71 9.17 -0.52 5.08
N ARG A 72 8.47 -1.06 4.07
CA ARG A 72 7.90 -2.41 4.16
C ARG A 72 7.81 -3.13 2.83
N ALA A 73 7.87 -4.45 2.88
CA ALA A 73 7.72 -5.37 1.75
C ALA A 73 6.68 -6.46 2.07
N LEU A 74 6.19 -7.18 1.06
CA LEU A 74 5.21 -8.27 1.22
C LEU A 74 3.92 -7.84 1.95
N HIS A 75 3.66 -6.53 1.99
CA HIS A 75 2.44 -5.95 2.52
C HIS A 75 1.36 -6.01 1.45
N ALA A 76 0.11 -5.90 1.87
CA ALA A 76 -0.99 -5.72 0.94
C ALA A 76 -1.44 -4.26 0.93
N GLY A 77 -2.04 -3.84 -0.16
CA GLY A 77 -2.65 -2.53 -0.29
C GLY A 77 -3.80 -2.55 -1.27
N ALA A 78 -4.65 -1.53 -1.21
CA ALA A 78 -5.77 -1.33 -2.12
C ALA A 78 -6.16 0.15 -2.17
N ILE A 79 -6.83 0.54 -3.25
CA ILE A 79 -7.33 1.90 -3.41
C ILE A 79 -8.79 2.00 -2.96
N ILE A 80 -9.08 3.05 -2.19
CA ILE A 80 -10.41 3.45 -1.76
C ILE A 80 -10.79 4.72 -2.54
N ILE A 81 -11.93 4.68 -3.24
CA ILE A 81 -12.48 5.83 -4.00
C ILE A 81 -13.96 6.03 -3.64
N THR A 82 -14.24 6.74 -2.56
CA THR A 82 -15.61 7.00 -2.08
C THR A 82 -16.23 8.23 -2.74
N GLY A 83 -16.40 8.22 -4.07
CA GLY A 83 -17.11 9.27 -4.83
C GLY A 83 -16.55 10.70 -4.73
N SER A 84 -15.48 10.91 -3.96
CA SER A 84 -14.76 12.15 -3.74
C SER A 84 -13.49 12.18 -4.58
N ASP A 85 -13.02 13.37 -4.93
CA ASP A 85 -11.72 13.61 -5.60
C ASP A 85 -10.51 13.36 -4.67
N CYS A 86 -10.69 12.53 -3.64
CA CYS A 86 -9.69 12.21 -2.62
C CYS A 86 -9.44 10.69 -2.61
N PRO A 87 -8.77 10.13 -3.64
CA PRO A 87 -8.42 8.73 -3.63
C PRO A 87 -7.46 8.45 -2.46
N MET A 88 -7.66 7.32 -1.80
CA MET A 88 -6.90 6.91 -0.64
C MET A 88 -6.27 5.54 -0.87
N LEU A 89 -5.02 5.38 -0.46
CA LEU A 89 -4.35 4.07 -0.46
C LEU A 89 -4.38 3.50 0.96
N VAL A 90 -4.98 2.32 1.14
CA VAL A 90 -4.81 1.54 2.36
C VAL A 90 -3.63 0.59 2.19
N ILE A 91 -2.81 0.45 3.21
CA ILE A 91 -1.76 -0.58 3.32
C ILE A 91 -1.88 -1.31 4.65
N SER A 92 -1.58 -2.60 4.67
CA SER A 92 -1.67 -3.44 5.88
C SER A 92 -0.50 -4.43 5.94
N GLY A 93 0.06 -4.57 7.14
CA GLY A 93 1.07 -5.58 7.46
C GLY A 93 2.32 -5.52 6.59
N GLY A 94 2.85 -6.70 6.26
CA GLY A 94 4.12 -6.90 5.58
C GLY A 94 5.29 -7.07 6.55
N LEU A 95 6.49 -7.02 6.00
CA LEU A 95 7.75 -7.12 6.73
C LEU A 95 8.50 -5.80 6.71
N ASP A 96 9.13 -5.46 7.83
CA ASP A 96 10.09 -4.37 7.89
C ASP A 96 11.50 -4.80 7.47
N LYS A 97 12.48 -3.88 7.57
CA LYS A 97 13.89 -4.15 7.22
C LYS A 97 14.58 -5.23 8.07
N THR A 98 14.00 -5.61 9.20
CA THR A 98 14.49 -6.67 10.10
C THR A 98 13.78 -8.00 9.88
N ASN A 99 12.92 -8.05 8.85
CA ASN A 99 11.97 -9.13 8.56
C ASN A 99 10.96 -9.35 9.69
N ASP A 100 10.71 -8.36 10.54
CA ASP A 100 9.65 -8.44 11.54
C ASP A 100 8.29 -8.17 10.90
N ILE A 101 7.30 -8.99 11.25
CA ILE A 101 5.94 -8.83 10.77
C ILE A 101 5.34 -7.58 11.40
N LEU A 102 4.94 -6.66 10.53
CA LEU A 102 4.27 -5.43 10.88
C LEU A 102 2.84 -5.73 11.30
N ASP A 103 2.40 -5.00 12.31
CA ASP A 103 1.08 -5.12 12.91
C ASP A 103 0.41 -3.75 12.94
N ASP A 104 0.33 -3.16 11.76
CA ASP A 104 -0.30 -1.88 11.53
C ASP A 104 -1.05 -1.85 10.20
N CYS A 105 -2.00 -0.92 10.14
CA CYS A 105 -2.75 -0.58 8.95
C CYS A 105 -2.76 0.94 8.82
N TRP A 106 -2.62 1.43 7.60
CA TRP A 106 -2.45 2.85 7.32
C TRP A 106 -3.28 3.26 6.12
N ILE A 107 -3.77 4.50 6.14
CA ILE A 107 -4.37 5.15 4.99
C ILE A 107 -3.55 6.37 4.60
N PHE A 108 -3.23 6.45 3.32
CA PHE A 108 -2.63 7.61 2.69
C PHE A 108 -3.67 8.40 1.92
N ASN A 109 -3.84 9.67 2.27
CA ASN A 109 -4.58 10.61 1.45
C ASN A 109 -3.68 11.07 0.29
N ILE A 110 -4.01 10.65 -0.93
CA ILE A 110 -3.19 10.93 -2.11
C ILE A 110 -3.21 12.41 -2.50
N THR A 111 -4.25 13.15 -2.13
CA THR A 111 -4.37 14.59 -2.44
C THR A 111 -3.59 15.44 -1.43
N GLN A 112 -3.65 15.08 -0.16
CA GLN A 112 -3.01 15.83 0.94
C GLN A 112 -1.60 15.35 1.29
N HIS A 113 -1.18 14.21 0.74
CA HIS A 113 0.08 13.54 1.04
C HIS A 113 0.30 13.28 2.55
N SER A 114 -0.77 12.90 3.23
CA SER A 114 -0.79 12.61 4.67
C SER A 114 -1.15 11.16 4.95
N TRP A 115 -0.52 10.60 5.98
CA TRP A 115 -0.81 9.26 6.48
C TRP A 115 -1.63 9.33 7.77
N ILE A 116 -2.59 8.43 7.91
CA ILE A 116 -3.35 8.18 9.14
C ILE A 116 -3.19 6.70 9.48
N LYS A 117 -2.86 6.41 10.73
CA LYS A 117 -2.82 5.02 11.23
C LYS A 117 -4.24 4.60 11.59
N LEU A 118 -4.65 3.43 11.12
CA LEU A 118 -5.93 2.82 11.49
C LEU A 118 -5.74 1.87 12.67
N ASP A 119 -6.72 1.88 13.57
CA ASP A 119 -6.84 0.87 14.62
C ASP A 119 -7.63 -0.32 14.07
N VAL A 120 -6.92 -1.37 13.69
CA VAL A 120 -7.52 -2.61 13.15
C VAL A 120 -7.11 -3.80 14.02
N PRO A 121 -7.93 -4.86 14.07
CA PRO A 121 -7.54 -6.08 14.79
C PRO A 121 -6.25 -6.67 14.24
N HIS A 122 -5.43 -7.27 15.11
CA HIS A 122 -4.21 -8.00 14.73
C HIS A 122 -4.45 -9.07 13.66
N SER A 123 -5.66 -9.65 13.63
CA SER A 123 -6.05 -10.60 12.59
C SER A 123 -6.13 -9.98 11.20
N VAL A 124 -6.13 -8.65 11.05
CA VAL A 124 -6.04 -7.96 9.76
C VAL A 124 -4.61 -7.56 9.44
N SER A 125 -3.92 -6.97 10.42
CA SER A 125 -2.64 -6.28 10.23
C SER A 125 -1.43 -7.17 10.41
N LYS A 126 -1.42 -8.09 11.39
CA LYS A 126 -0.24 -8.87 11.78
C LYS A 126 0.04 -10.03 10.85
N ARG A 127 0.38 -9.74 9.60
CA ARG A 127 0.65 -10.74 8.56
C ARG A 127 1.42 -10.16 7.38
N ASP A 128 2.10 -11.02 6.64
CA ASP A 128 2.74 -10.71 5.36
C ASP A 128 2.29 -11.67 4.25
N GLY A 129 2.63 -11.37 3.01
CA GLY A 129 2.35 -12.24 1.86
C GLY A 129 0.85 -12.50 1.61
N HIS A 130 -0.02 -11.61 2.09
CA HIS A 130 -1.47 -11.73 2.02
C HIS A 130 -2.04 -10.89 0.88
N SER A 131 -3.32 -11.13 0.56
CA SER A 131 -4.10 -10.27 -0.34
C SER A 131 -5.03 -9.37 0.45
N LEU A 132 -5.23 -8.15 -0.01
CA LEU A 132 -6.18 -7.18 0.54
C LEU A 132 -6.99 -6.59 -0.61
N SER A 133 -8.29 -6.40 -0.39
CA SER A 133 -9.16 -5.69 -1.32
C SER A 133 -10.19 -4.84 -0.59
N VAL A 134 -10.70 -3.83 -1.28
CA VAL A 134 -11.62 -2.84 -0.74
C VAL A 134 -12.94 -2.90 -1.50
N PHE A 135 -14.05 -2.86 -0.77
CA PHE A 135 -15.40 -2.79 -1.35
C PHE A 135 -16.14 -1.59 -0.76
N ILE A 136 -16.70 -0.76 -1.64
CA ILE A 136 -17.48 0.42 -1.26
C ILE A 136 -18.95 0.00 -1.22
N MET A 137 -19.48 -0.22 -0.02
CA MET A 137 -20.89 -0.61 0.17
C MET A 137 -21.80 0.61 0.18
N SER A 138 -21.30 1.76 0.64
CA SER A 138 -21.93 3.07 0.53
C SER A 138 -20.86 4.17 0.73
N PRO A 139 -21.17 5.47 0.55
CA PRO A 139 -20.20 6.55 0.77
C PRO A 139 -19.55 6.55 2.17
N HIS A 140 -20.21 5.98 3.17
CA HIS A 140 -19.73 5.92 4.56
C HIS A 140 -19.44 4.49 5.04
N CYS A 141 -19.49 3.49 4.15
CA CYS A 141 -19.27 2.09 4.50
C CYS A 141 -18.29 1.44 3.52
N VAL A 142 -17.11 1.12 4.02
CA VAL A 142 -16.02 0.53 3.24
C VAL A 142 -15.59 -0.78 3.90
N TRP A 143 -15.55 -1.85 3.12
CA TRP A 143 -15.12 -3.16 3.61
C TRP A 143 -13.69 -3.42 3.19
N ILE A 144 -12.87 -3.94 4.12
CA ILE A 144 -11.50 -4.35 3.86
C ILE A 144 -11.43 -5.87 4.01
N ILE A 145 -11.29 -6.56 2.88
CA ILE A 145 -11.19 -8.01 2.86
C ILE A 145 -9.73 -8.39 2.79
N THR A 146 -9.25 -9.07 3.83
CA THR A 146 -7.89 -9.60 3.91
C THR A 146 -7.92 -11.12 3.88
N ALA A 147 -7.09 -11.73 3.03
CA ALA A 147 -7.06 -13.18 2.85
C ALA A 147 -5.64 -13.74 2.77
N GLY A 148 -5.42 -14.85 3.47
CA GLY A 148 -4.14 -15.56 3.48
C GLY A 148 -3.00 -14.84 4.20
N GLY A 149 -1.78 -15.24 3.88
CA GLY A 149 -0.54 -14.72 4.47
C GLY A 149 0.01 -15.59 5.60
N TYR A 150 1.16 -15.17 6.12
CA TYR A 150 1.83 -15.78 7.27
C TYR A 150 1.72 -14.87 8.50
N VAL A 151 1.66 -15.46 9.68
CA VAL A 151 1.56 -14.73 10.96
C VAL A 151 2.85 -14.69 11.76
N ASP A 152 3.85 -15.47 11.35
CA ASP A 152 5.16 -15.55 11.98
C ASP A 152 6.27 -15.99 11.00
N LYS A 153 7.53 -15.87 11.45
CA LYS A 153 8.73 -16.29 10.71
C LYS A 153 8.86 -17.81 10.54
N SER A 154 8.07 -18.61 11.26
CA SER A 154 8.09 -20.07 11.13
C SER A 154 7.27 -20.56 9.93
N GLY A 155 6.58 -19.64 9.25
CA GLY A 155 5.77 -19.98 8.08
C GLY A 155 4.37 -20.47 8.45
N THR A 156 3.87 -20.10 9.63
CA THR A 156 2.49 -20.42 10.02
C THR A 156 1.51 -19.66 9.14
N PHE A 157 0.72 -20.41 8.36
CA PHE A 157 -0.35 -19.85 7.54
C PHE A 157 -1.52 -19.37 8.40
N VAL A 158 -2.19 -18.32 7.93
CA VAL A 158 -3.50 -17.93 8.47
C VAL A 158 -4.53 -18.99 8.10
N THR A 159 -5.20 -19.57 9.09
CA THR A 159 -6.17 -20.65 8.90
C THR A 159 -7.59 -20.17 8.58
N ASP A 160 -7.98 -18.98 9.04
CA ASP A 160 -9.32 -18.43 8.84
C ASP A 160 -9.31 -17.20 7.90
N PRO A 161 -10.22 -17.07 6.93
CA PRO A 161 -10.38 -15.83 6.18
C PRO A 161 -10.83 -14.72 7.14
N ASN A 162 -9.91 -13.83 7.48
CA ASN A 162 -10.18 -12.74 8.41
C ASN A 162 -10.71 -11.54 7.62
N ILE A 163 -12.04 -11.48 7.47
CA ILE A 163 -12.74 -10.38 6.84
C ILE A 163 -13.05 -9.34 7.92
N VAL A 164 -12.62 -8.08 7.74
CA VAL A 164 -12.91 -7.01 8.70
C VAL A 164 -13.63 -5.86 8.02
N MET A 165 -14.64 -5.33 8.71
CA MET A 165 -15.39 -4.18 8.26
C MET A 165 -14.75 -2.91 8.81
N LEU A 166 -14.49 -1.93 7.96
CA LEU A 166 -14.19 -0.58 8.40
C LEU A 166 -15.49 0.24 8.34
N THR A 167 -16.14 0.39 9.48
CA THR A 167 -17.26 1.32 9.60
C THR A 167 -16.68 2.70 9.87
N GLU A 168 -16.74 3.55 8.85
CA GLU A 168 -16.38 4.98 8.84
C GLU A 168 -14.92 5.31 8.45
N LEU A 169 -14.81 6.20 7.44
CA LEU A 169 -13.62 6.92 6.98
C LEU A 169 -13.92 8.41 6.95
#